data_AF-A0AAE0QPQ2-F1
#
_entry.id   AF-A0AAE0QPQ2-F1
#
_cell.length_a   1.000
_cell.length_b   1.000
_cell.length_c   1.000
_cell.angle_alpha   90.00
_cell.angle_beta   90.00
_cell.angle_gamma   90.00
#
_symmetry.space_group_name_H-M   'P 1'
#
loop_
_entity.id
_entity.type
_entity.pdbx_description
1 polymer ?
#
loop_
_entity_poly.entity_id
_entity_poly.type
_entity_poly.pdbx_seq_one_letter_code
_entity_poly.pdbx_strand_id
1 'polypeptide(L)'
;MEQWRTFPGVADRPKLPQERSDNSSRRSQKTPQQHPKNCRPHLPQLRSVSHYIWHKSNTAFQKKNTIPTVKYGGGSVMVWGCFAASGPGRLTVINGTMNSAVYQKILKENVRPSVCDLKLKRTWVLQQDNDPKHTSKSTAEWLKKNKMKTLEWPSQSPDLNPIEMLWHDLKVVHARKPSNVAELQQFCKDEWAKIPPQRCNRLIASYGKRLIAVVAAKGGPTSY
;
A
#
# COMPACT_ATOMS: atom_id res chain seq x y z
N MET A 1 -8.72 -15.86 -0.67
CA MET A 1 -8.34 -14.67 -1.48
C MET A 1 -7.21 -14.00 -0.76
N GLU A 2 -6.21 -13.50 -1.48
CA GLU A 2 -5.10 -12.74 -0.91
C GLU A 2 -4.73 -11.55 -1.80
N GLN A 3 -4.10 -10.54 -1.21
CA GLN A 3 -3.53 -9.40 -1.91
C GLN A 3 -2.56 -8.64 -1.00
N TRP A 4 -1.76 -7.75 -1.58
CA TRP A 4 -1.05 -6.72 -0.84
C TRP A 4 -1.62 -5.31 -1.10
N ARG A 5 -1.47 -4.40 -0.13
CA ARG A 5 -1.93 -3.01 -0.20
C ARG A 5 -0.94 -2.10 0.54
N THR A 6 -0.69 -0.92 0.00
CA THR A 6 0.08 0.13 0.70
C THR A 6 -0.87 1.11 1.39
N PHE A 7 -0.67 1.29 2.69
CA PHE A 7 -1.34 2.29 3.52
C PHE A 7 -0.38 3.48 3.75
N PRO A 8 -0.71 4.69 3.29
CA PRO A 8 0.11 5.86 3.54
C PRO A 8 0.07 6.26 5.02
N GLY A 9 1.18 6.76 5.55
CA GLY A 9 1.20 7.45 6.84
C GLY A 9 0.41 8.76 6.78
N VAL A 10 -0.04 9.22 7.95
CA VAL A 10 -0.59 10.58 8.06
C VAL A 10 0.58 11.56 7.95
N ALA A 11 0.35 12.70 7.28
CA ALA A 11 1.34 13.76 7.13
C ALA A 11 2.09 14.04 8.43
N ASP A 12 3.42 14.13 8.34
CA ASP A 12 4.21 14.81 9.36
C ASP A 12 3.50 16.11 9.71
N ARG A 13 3.32 16.39 11.01
CA ARG A 13 3.09 17.78 11.41
C ARG A 13 4.16 18.60 10.71
N PRO A 14 3.82 19.66 9.96
CA PRO A 14 4.79 20.52 9.32
C PRO A 14 5.85 20.86 10.35
N LYS A 15 7.11 20.54 10.04
CA LYS A 15 8.21 21.12 10.79
C LYS A 15 8.02 22.62 10.69
N LEU A 16 7.85 23.29 11.83
CA LEU A 16 7.85 24.73 11.90
C LEU A 16 9.07 25.22 11.11
N PRO A 17 8.91 26.17 10.18
CA PRO A 17 10.05 26.82 9.56
C PRO A 17 10.96 27.32 10.68
N GLN A 18 12.26 27.05 10.58
CA GLN A 18 13.23 27.70 11.47
C GLN A 18 13.06 29.21 11.30
N GLU A 19 12.67 29.90 12.37
CA GLU A 19 12.73 31.35 12.44
C GLU A 19 14.20 31.77 12.24
N ARG A 20 14.50 32.51 11.18
CA ARG A 20 15.69 33.35 11.17
C ARG A 20 15.24 34.72 11.65
N SER A 21 15.69 35.09 12.84
CA SER A 21 15.73 36.48 13.25
C SER A 21 16.70 37.23 12.33
N ASP A 22 16.23 38.31 11.72
CA ASP A 22 17.07 39.24 10.98
C ASP A 22 18.13 39.79 11.94
N ASN A 23 19.39 39.45 11.70
CA ASN A 23 20.51 40.20 12.25
C ASN A 23 21.37 40.65 11.08
N SER A 24 21.19 41.91 10.71
CA SER A 24 21.99 42.59 9.70
C SER A 24 23.45 42.59 10.12
N SER A 25 24.36 42.02 9.32
CA SER A 25 25.67 42.61 9.00
C SER A 25 26.62 41.66 8.26
N ARG A 26 27.34 42.25 7.29
CA ARG A 26 28.59 41.80 6.65
C ARG A 26 28.52 40.77 5.52
N ARG A 27 28.36 41.38 4.34
CA ARG A 27 28.94 41.02 3.04
C ARG A 27 30.44 40.68 3.15
N SER A 28 30.84 39.54 2.57
CA SER A 28 32.21 39.32 2.07
C SER A 28 32.14 38.64 0.71
N GLN A 29 32.66 39.36 -0.29
CA GLN A 29 32.82 38.90 -1.67
C GLN A 29 33.92 37.82 -1.73
N LYS A 30 33.69 36.75 -2.51
CA LYS A 30 34.75 35.88 -3.02
C LYS A 30 34.69 35.86 -4.54
N THR A 31 35.84 36.12 -5.15
CA THR A 31 36.16 36.18 -6.58
C THR A 31 35.99 34.83 -7.28
N PRO A 32 35.71 34.79 -8.60
CA PRO A 32 35.55 33.55 -9.35
C PRO A 32 36.88 33.07 -9.94
N GLN A 33 37.23 31.80 -9.73
CA GLN A 33 38.28 31.11 -10.50
C GLN A 33 37.65 30.05 -11.41
N GLN A 34 38.14 30.02 -12.65
CA GLN A 34 37.59 29.30 -13.80
C GLN A 34 37.95 27.81 -13.83
N HIS A 35 37.07 27.02 -14.45
CA HIS A 35 37.18 25.58 -14.73
C HIS A 35 38.27 25.23 -15.77
N PRO A 36 38.62 23.92 -15.86
CA PRO A 36 38.56 23.23 -17.14
C PRO A 36 37.57 22.06 -17.16
N LYS A 37 37.02 21.85 -18.35
CA LYS A 37 35.87 21.01 -18.71
C LYS A 37 36.28 19.55 -18.86
N ASN A 38 35.45 18.61 -18.40
CA ASN A 38 35.43 17.24 -18.90
C ASN A 38 33.98 16.73 -19.02
N CYS A 39 33.60 16.35 -20.23
CA CYS A 39 32.24 15.97 -20.61
C CYS A 39 31.96 14.49 -20.29
N ARG A 40 30.92 14.22 -19.51
CA ARG A 40 30.13 12.97 -19.55
C ARG A 40 28.64 13.35 -19.48
N PRO A 41 27.75 12.72 -20.27
CA PRO A 41 26.33 13.06 -20.24
C PRO A 41 25.69 12.53 -18.95
N HIS A 42 25.35 13.45 -18.05
CA HIS A 42 24.66 13.17 -16.81
C HIS A 42 23.14 13.09 -17.08
N LEU A 43 22.49 11.97 -16.75
CA LEU A 43 21.02 11.88 -16.72
C LEU A 43 20.45 13.01 -15.83
N PRO A 44 19.31 13.65 -16.18
CA PRO A 44 18.71 14.67 -15.33
C PRO A 44 18.22 14.05 -14.02
N GLN A 45 18.91 14.35 -12.92
CA GLN A 45 18.32 14.18 -11.59
C GLN A 45 17.12 15.12 -11.48
N LEU A 46 15.95 14.55 -11.16
CA LEU A 46 14.76 15.31 -10.78
C LEU A 46 15.12 16.22 -9.59
N ARG A 47 15.33 17.51 -9.86
CA ARG A 47 15.57 18.51 -8.82
C ARG A 47 14.28 18.70 -8.03
N SER A 48 14.34 18.43 -6.73
CA SER A 48 13.34 18.89 -5.78
C SER A 48 13.29 20.41 -5.82
N VAL A 49 12.21 20.99 -6.33
CA VAL A 49 11.98 22.43 -6.31
C VAL A 49 11.43 22.80 -4.93
N SER A 50 12.26 23.38 -4.08
CA SER A 50 11.82 23.92 -2.79
C SER A 50 11.02 25.21 -3.03
N HIS A 51 9.76 25.21 -2.62
CA HIS A 51 8.89 26.38 -2.66
C HIS A 51 8.86 27.02 -1.27
N TYR A 52 9.17 28.31 -1.19
CA TYR A 52 9.10 29.08 0.05
C TYR A 52 7.81 29.90 0.07
N ILE A 53 7.05 29.85 1.18
CA ILE A 53 5.81 30.60 1.36
C ILE A 53 5.94 31.48 2.60
N TRP A 54 5.81 32.78 2.42
CA TRP A 54 5.71 33.74 3.51
C TRP A 54 4.28 33.78 4.03
N HIS A 55 4.11 33.66 5.34
CA HIS A 55 2.80 33.67 5.99
C HIS A 55 2.91 34.30 7.38
N LYS A 56 1.80 34.78 7.93
CA LYS A 56 1.76 35.32 9.29
C LYS A 56 1.90 34.18 10.31
N SER A 57 2.48 34.45 11.48
CA SER A 57 2.57 33.47 12.58
C SER A 57 1.21 32.80 12.84
N ASN A 58 1.22 31.49 13.09
CA ASN A 58 0.05 30.61 13.26
C ASN A 58 -0.88 30.44 12.03
N THR A 59 -0.48 30.86 10.82
CA THR A 59 -1.31 30.67 9.60
C THR A 59 -0.79 29.57 8.65
N ALA A 60 0.23 28.80 9.06
CA ALA A 60 0.92 27.81 8.21
C ALA A 60 -0.01 26.75 7.61
N PHE A 61 -1.05 26.37 8.36
CA PHE A 61 -1.99 25.30 8.01
C PHE A 61 -3.21 25.77 7.22
N GLN A 62 -3.32 27.07 6.93
CA GLN A 62 -4.43 27.57 6.12
C GLN A 62 -4.28 27.05 4.68
N LYS A 63 -5.39 26.62 4.07
CA LYS A 63 -5.40 25.99 2.73
C LYS A 63 -4.67 26.80 1.65
N LYS A 64 -4.69 28.14 1.76
CA LYS A 64 -3.96 29.07 0.87
C LYS A 64 -2.43 29.06 1.04
N ASN A 65 -1.94 28.50 2.14
CA ASN A 65 -0.53 28.44 2.52
C ASN A 65 0.02 26.98 2.47
N THR A 66 -0.80 26.02 2.04
CA THR A 66 -0.41 24.61 1.90
C THR A 66 -0.41 24.22 0.42
N ILE A 67 0.67 23.61 -0.07
CA ILE A 67 0.71 23.02 -1.41
C ILE A 67 0.15 21.59 -1.30
N PRO A 68 -0.88 21.22 -2.10
CA PRO A 68 -1.33 19.84 -2.17
C PRO A 68 -0.18 18.93 -2.63
N THR A 69 0.24 17.98 -1.80
CA THR A 69 1.20 16.94 -2.19
C THR A 69 0.49 15.59 -2.25
N VAL A 70 0.82 14.80 -3.29
CA VAL A 70 0.35 13.42 -3.46
C VAL A 70 1.08 12.42 -2.55
N LYS A 71 2.23 12.82 -1.97
CA LYS A 71 3.03 11.99 -1.06
C LYS A 71 3.33 12.79 0.21
N TYR A 72 2.83 12.29 1.32
CA TYR A 72 3.10 12.84 2.64
C TYR A 72 4.40 12.25 3.20
N GLY A 73 5.17 13.04 3.94
CA GLY A 73 6.48 12.65 4.49
C GLY A 73 6.46 11.57 5.60
N GLY A 74 5.28 11.27 6.16
CA GLY A 74 5.11 10.37 7.31
C GLY A 74 5.29 8.87 7.04
N GLY A 75 5.91 8.49 5.92
CA GLY A 75 6.14 7.09 5.52
C GLY A 75 4.89 6.37 5.02
N SER A 76 5.02 5.07 4.76
CA SER A 76 3.91 4.18 4.38
C SER A 76 4.19 2.75 4.84
N VAL A 77 3.14 1.95 4.95
CA VAL A 77 3.22 0.53 5.28
C VAL A 77 2.64 -0.28 4.14
N MET A 78 3.42 -1.22 3.61
CA MET A 78 2.92 -2.24 2.69
C MET A 78 2.49 -3.45 3.52
N VAL A 79 1.25 -3.91 3.36
CA VAL A 79 0.72 -5.10 4.05
C VAL A 79 0.24 -6.12 3.05
N TRP A 80 0.42 -7.39 3.37
CA TRP A 80 -0.21 -8.54 2.72
C TRP A 80 -1.32 -9.07 3.63
N GLY A 81 -2.45 -9.47 3.05
CA GLY A 81 -3.53 -10.08 3.80
C GLY A 81 -4.24 -11.15 2.99
N CYS A 82 -4.86 -12.09 3.69
CA CYS A 82 -5.73 -13.07 3.07
C CYS A 82 -7.00 -13.26 3.89
N PHE A 83 -8.08 -13.69 3.25
CA PHE A 83 -9.33 -14.00 3.94
C PHE A 83 -10.13 -15.10 3.22
N ALA A 84 -11.09 -15.67 3.92
CA ALA A 84 -12.08 -16.60 3.41
C ALA A 84 -13.47 -16.30 3.98
N ALA A 85 -14.49 -17.04 3.56
CA ALA A 85 -15.86 -16.84 4.07
C ALA A 85 -15.98 -17.01 5.60
N SER A 86 -15.08 -17.76 6.23
CA SER A 86 -15.03 -17.96 7.68
C SER A 86 -14.34 -16.83 8.45
N GLY A 87 -13.72 -15.86 7.77
CA GLY A 87 -13.12 -14.69 8.43
C GLY A 87 -11.81 -14.20 7.82
N PRO A 88 -11.20 -13.17 8.44
CA PRO A 88 -9.88 -12.69 8.08
C PRO A 88 -8.83 -13.76 8.42
N GLY A 89 -7.94 -14.04 7.47
CA GLY A 89 -6.72 -14.80 7.70
C GLY A 89 -5.62 -13.89 8.26
N ARG A 90 -4.37 -14.31 8.11
CA ARG A 90 -3.22 -13.53 8.60
C ARG A 90 -3.02 -12.26 7.79
N LEU A 91 -2.58 -11.21 8.49
CA LEU A 91 -2.06 -9.96 7.92
C LEU A 91 -0.56 -9.84 8.25
N THR A 92 0.25 -9.57 7.24
CA THR A 92 1.71 -9.50 7.35
C THR A 92 2.22 -8.18 6.79
N VAL A 93 3.09 -7.49 7.54
CA VAL A 93 3.77 -6.30 7.05
C VAL A 93 4.91 -6.71 6.12
N ILE A 94 5.01 -6.04 4.98
CA ILE A 94 6.05 -6.24 3.97
C ILE A 94 7.06 -5.10 4.14
N ASN A 95 8.29 -5.47 4.49
CA ASN A 95 9.37 -4.50 4.63
C ASN A 95 10.10 -4.33 3.28
N GLY A 96 10.13 -3.10 2.77
CA GLY A 96 10.79 -2.77 1.51
C GLY A 96 9.97 -3.12 0.26
N THR A 97 10.66 -3.39 -0.85
CA THR A 97 10.03 -3.68 -2.15
C THR A 97 9.67 -5.15 -2.28
N MET A 98 8.42 -5.44 -2.64
CA MET A 98 8.00 -6.81 -2.95
C MET A 98 8.69 -7.33 -4.22
N ASN A 99 9.30 -8.51 -4.13
CA ASN A 99 9.76 -9.31 -5.27
C ASN A 99 9.22 -10.74 -5.13
N SER A 100 9.43 -11.58 -6.15
CA SER A 100 8.90 -12.96 -6.16
C SER A 100 9.40 -13.81 -4.99
N ALA A 101 10.64 -13.64 -4.54
CA ALA A 101 11.19 -14.41 -3.41
C ALA A 101 10.53 -13.99 -2.07
N VAL A 102 10.35 -12.69 -1.85
CA VAL A 102 9.63 -12.16 -0.68
C VAL A 102 8.17 -12.64 -0.71
N TYR A 103 7.53 -12.62 -1.88
CA TYR A 103 6.17 -13.10 -2.05
C TYR A 103 6.04 -14.60 -1.70
N GLN A 104 6.92 -15.44 -2.24
CA GLN A 104 6.95 -16.89 -1.92
C GLN A 104 7.15 -17.15 -0.42
N LYS A 105 8.01 -16.36 0.24
CA LYS A 105 8.21 -16.44 1.68
C LYS A 105 6.92 -16.11 2.44
N ILE A 106 6.23 -15.04 2.07
CA ILE A 106 4.95 -14.64 2.67
C ILE A 106 3.91 -15.76 2.50
N LEU A 107 3.79 -16.34 1.30
CA LEU A 107 2.86 -17.45 1.06
C LEU A 107 3.20 -18.66 1.95
N LYS A 108 4.48 -19.01 2.06
CA LYS A 108 4.97 -20.12 2.88
C LYS A 108 4.58 -19.95 4.35
N GLU A 109 4.78 -18.76 4.88
CA GLU A 109 4.64 -18.44 6.30
C GLU A 109 3.18 -18.19 6.71
N ASN A 110 2.31 -17.79 5.76
CA ASN A 110 0.99 -17.27 6.12
C ASN A 110 -0.20 -18.04 5.54
N VAL A 111 -0.10 -18.65 4.34
CA VAL A 111 -1.27 -19.29 3.71
C VAL A 111 -1.71 -20.52 4.48
N ARG A 112 -0.80 -21.49 4.72
CA ARG A 112 -1.17 -22.74 5.41
C ARG A 112 -1.65 -22.49 6.85
N PRO A 113 -0.98 -21.64 7.65
CA PRO A 113 -1.52 -21.32 8.96
C PRO A 113 -2.90 -20.64 8.89
N SER A 114 -3.12 -19.71 7.95
CA SER A 114 -4.45 -19.09 7.77
C SER A 114 -5.52 -20.12 7.39
N VAL A 115 -5.19 -21.08 6.53
CA VAL A 115 -6.09 -22.21 6.18
C VAL A 115 -6.48 -23.01 7.43
N CYS A 116 -5.53 -23.27 8.32
CA CYS A 116 -5.77 -23.98 9.59
C CYS A 116 -6.62 -23.13 10.55
N ASP A 117 -6.24 -21.88 10.77
CA ASP A 117 -6.92 -20.94 11.68
C ASP A 117 -8.39 -20.74 11.24
N LEU A 118 -8.63 -20.66 9.93
CA LEU A 118 -9.94 -20.50 9.31
C LEU A 118 -10.72 -21.80 9.12
N LYS A 119 -10.14 -22.95 9.51
CA LYS A 119 -10.72 -24.30 9.41
C LYS A 119 -11.24 -24.63 8.00
N LEU A 120 -10.49 -24.26 6.97
CA LEU A 120 -10.91 -24.50 5.59
C LEU A 120 -10.79 -25.98 5.21
N LYS A 121 -11.70 -26.43 4.35
CA LYS A 121 -11.67 -27.79 3.79
C LYS A 121 -10.39 -28.03 2.99
N ARG A 122 -9.96 -29.28 2.85
CA ARG A 122 -8.77 -29.68 2.06
C ARG A 122 -8.84 -29.29 0.57
N THR A 123 -10.00 -28.87 0.09
CA THR A 123 -10.27 -28.44 -1.29
C THR A 123 -10.20 -26.92 -1.49
N TRP A 124 -9.58 -26.18 -0.57
CA TRP A 124 -9.39 -24.74 -0.72
C TRP A 124 -8.58 -24.39 -1.98
N VAL A 125 -8.87 -23.21 -2.53
CA VAL A 125 -8.21 -22.65 -3.72
C VAL A 125 -7.68 -21.26 -3.35
N LEU A 126 -6.43 -21.00 -3.71
CA LEU A 126 -5.81 -19.68 -3.58
C LEU A 126 -6.30 -18.79 -4.72
N GLN A 127 -6.82 -17.62 -4.41
CA GLN A 127 -7.06 -16.58 -5.40
C GLN A 127 -6.03 -15.48 -5.16
N GLN A 128 -5.32 -15.13 -6.23
CA GLN A 128 -4.32 -14.05 -6.34
C GLN A 128 -4.62 -13.26 -7.62
N ASP A 129 -4.21 -12.00 -7.68
CA ASP A 129 -4.30 -11.21 -8.92
C ASP A 129 -3.15 -11.54 -9.90
N ASN A 130 -3.18 -10.91 -11.08
CA ASN A 130 -2.19 -11.12 -12.13
C ASN A 130 -0.95 -10.20 -12.02
N ASP A 131 -0.60 -9.70 -10.82
CA ASP A 131 0.66 -8.96 -10.64
C ASP A 131 1.84 -9.79 -11.19
N PRO A 132 2.79 -9.19 -11.94
CA PRO A 132 3.94 -9.91 -12.50
C PRO A 132 4.71 -10.77 -11.48
N LYS A 133 4.71 -10.41 -10.19
CA LYS A 133 5.37 -11.18 -9.13
C LYS A 133 4.62 -12.46 -8.79
N HIS A 134 3.29 -12.42 -8.86
CA HIS A 134 2.40 -13.55 -8.60
C HIS A 134 2.41 -14.55 -9.76
N THR A 135 2.55 -14.05 -11.00
CA THR A 135 2.55 -14.84 -12.23
C THR A 135 3.95 -15.18 -12.76
N SER A 136 5.01 -14.67 -12.13
CA SER A 136 6.39 -14.98 -12.52
C SER A 136 6.66 -16.48 -12.55
N LYS A 137 7.50 -16.93 -13.49
CA LYS A 137 7.88 -18.35 -13.62
C LYS A 137 8.33 -18.97 -12.29
N SER A 138 9.15 -18.24 -11.54
CA SER A 138 9.61 -18.66 -10.22
C SER A 138 8.46 -18.90 -9.23
N THR A 139 7.50 -17.98 -9.16
CA THR A 139 6.33 -18.11 -8.27
C THR A 139 5.39 -19.23 -8.73
N ALA A 140 5.15 -19.36 -10.03
CA ALA A 140 4.32 -20.43 -10.59
C ALA A 140 4.90 -21.82 -10.28
N GLU A 141 6.22 -22.02 -10.48
CA GLU A 141 6.92 -23.25 -10.12
C GLU A 141 6.87 -23.53 -8.61
N TRP A 142 7.03 -22.48 -7.79
CA TRP A 142 6.96 -22.60 -6.34
C TRP A 142 5.56 -23.01 -5.86
N LEU A 143 4.49 -22.43 -6.42
CA LEU A 143 3.10 -22.81 -6.11
C LEU A 143 2.82 -24.27 -6.48
N LYS A 144 3.27 -24.70 -7.66
CA LYS A 144 3.18 -26.09 -8.11
C LYS A 144 3.91 -27.04 -7.16
N LYS A 145 5.15 -26.73 -6.79
CA LYS A 145 5.96 -27.52 -5.84
C LYS A 145 5.30 -27.64 -4.46
N ASN A 146 4.63 -26.58 -4.01
CA ASN A 146 3.94 -26.54 -2.72
C ASN A 146 2.50 -27.07 -2.76
N LYS A 147 2.05 -27.60 -3.91
CA LYS A 147 0.71 -28.16 -4.13
C LYS A 147 -0.42 -27.17 -3.83
N MET A 148 -0.20 -25.89 -4.15
CA MET A 148 -1.23 -24.87 -4.00
C MET A 148 -2.01 -24.72 -5.30
N LYS A 149 -3.32 -24.99 -5.23
CA LYS A 149 -4.22 -24.74 -6.34
C LYS A 149 -4.52 -23.25 -6.41
N THR A 150 -4.34 -22.65 -7.58
CA THR A 150 -4.68 -21.26 -7.85
C THR A 150 -5.94 -21.15 -8.70
N LEU A 151 -6.78 -20.17 -8.39
CA LEU A 151 -7.92 -19.78 -9.22
C LEU A 151 -7.40 -19.02 -10.44
N GLU A 152 -7.93 -19.32 -11.62
CA GLU A 152 -7.69 -18.50 -12.81
C GLU A 152 -8.34 -17.13 -12.64
N TRP A 153 -7.58 -16.06 -12.91
CA TRP A 153 -8.03 -14.69 -12.67
C TRP A 153 -7.96 -13.85 -13.95
N PRO A 154 -9.04 -13.16 -14.33
CA PRO A 154 -8.99 -12.21 -15.43
C PRO A 154 -8.16 -10.96 -15.06
N SER A 155 -7.36 -10.49 -16.01
CA SER A 155 -6.59 -9.25 -15.82
C SER A 155 -7.52 -8.06 -15.59
N GLN A 156 -7.03 -7.05 -14.85
CA GLN A 156 -7.74 -5.78 -14.63
C GLN A 156 -9.18 -5.91 -14.08
N SER A 157 -9.41 -6.87 -13.20
CA SER A 157 -10.74 -7.10 -12.60
C SER A 157 -10.76 -6.81 -11.09
N PRO A 158 -10.51 -5.58 -10.64
CA PRO A 158 -10.57 -5.23 -9.22
C PRO A 158 -11.99 -5.41 -8.65
N ASP A 159 -13.03 -5.17 -9.45
CA ASP A 159 -14.44 -5.33 -9.06
C ASP A 159 -14.77 -6.78 -8.66
N LEU A 160 -14.01 -7.74 -9.19
CA LEU A 160 -14.14 -9.14 -8.80
C LEU A 160 -13.39 -9.44 -7.51
N ASN A 161 -12.41 -8.65 -7.09
CA ASN A 161 -11.58 -8.94 -5.92
C ASN A 161 -12.21 -8.40 -4.62
N PRO A 162 -12.90 -9.23 -3.82
CA PRO A 162 -13.66 -8.75 -2.67
C PRO A 162 -12.75 -8.33 -1.50
N ILE A 163 -11.45 -8.65 -1.54
CA ILE A 163 -10.50 -8.18 -0.52
C ILE A 163 -10.31 -6.65 -0.59
N GLU A 164 -10.58 -6.03 -1.74
CA GLU A 164 -10.58 -4.57 -1.89
C GLU A 164 -11.61 -3.91 -0.95
N MET A 165 -12.72 -4.59 -0.67
CA MET A 165 -13.71 -4.13 0.30
C MET A 165 -13.18 -4.22 1.74
N LEU A 166 -12.35 -5.22 2.06
CA LEU A 166 -11.71 -5.31 3.37
C LEU A 166 -10.59 -4.26 3.52
N TRP A 167 -9.87 -3.93 2.44
CA TRP A 167 -8.93 -2.81 2.46
C TRP A 167 -9.63 -1.48 2.68
N HIS A 168 -10.83 -1.30 2.12
CA HIS A 168 -11.66 -0.14 2.40
C HIS A 168 -12.05 -0.08 3.89
N ASP A 169 -12.54 -1.19 4.46
CA ASP A 169 -12.89 -1.28 5.88
C ASP A 169 -11.67 -0.97 6.78
N LEU A 170 -10.47 -1.42 6.38
CA LEU A 170 -9.23 -1.20 7.12
C LEU A 170 -8.77 0.27 7.15
N LYS A 171 -9.32 1.17 6.32
CA LYS A 171 -8.99 2.60 6.36
C LYS A 171 -9.31 3.27 7.70
N VAL A 172 -10.10 2.63 8.57
CA VAL A 172 -10.35 3.07 9.95
C VAL A 172 -9.07 3.26 10.77
N VAL A 173 -7.96 2.62 10.38
CA VAL A 173 -6.63 2.85 10.99
C VAL A 173 -6.23 4.32 11.02
N HIS A 174 -6.66 5.13 10.04
CA HIS A 174 -6.36 6.56 10.01
C HIS A 174 -7.14 7.36 11.05
N ALA A 175 -8.32 6.89 11.47
CA ALA A 175 -9.08 7.52 12.55
C ALA A 175 -8.38 7.39 13.91
N ARG A 176 -7.50 6.40 14.07
CA ARG A 176 -6.63 6.23 15.25
C ARG A 176 -5.43 7.18 15.27
N LYS A 177 -5.22 7.97 14.21
CA LYS A 177 -4.17 9.00 14.10
C LYS A 177 -2.77 8.47 14.49
N PRO A 178 -2.24 7.45 13.79
CA PRO A 178 -0.91 6.92 14.10
C PRO A 178 0.15 8.01 13.95
N SER A 179 1.05 8.09 14.94
CA SER A 179 2.10 9.10 15.03
C SER A 179 3.39 8.69 14.32
N ASN A 180 3.55 7.40 14.02
CA ASN A 180 4.72 6.84 13.34
C ASN A 180 4.35 5.55 12.59
N VAL A 181 5.29 5.05 11.78
CA VAL A 181 5.11 3.84 10.96
C VAL A 181 4.85 2.59 11.82
N ALA A 182 5.49 2.47 12.99
CA ALA A 182 5.29 1.30 13.86
C ALA A 182 3.88 1.27 14.46
N GLU A 183 3.35 2.43 14.89
CA GLU A 183 1.94 2.56 15.29
C GLU A 183 0.99 2.23 14.16
N LEU A 184 1.24 2.74 12.94
CA LEU A 184 0.42 2.41 11.78
C LEU A 184 0.41 0.89 11.50
N GLN A 185 1.58 0.24 11.56
CA GLN A 185 1.68 -1.22 11.41
C GLN A 185 0.85 -1.95 12.47
N GLN A 186 0.95 -1.53 13.74
CA GLN A 186 0.20 -2.15 14.82
C GLN A 186 -1.30 -1.94 14.64
N PHE A 187 -1.72 -0.73 14.28
CA PHE A 187 -3.14 -0.42 14.07
C PHE A 187 -3.71 -1.23 12.91
N CYS A 188 -2.96 -1.42 11.81
CA CYS A 188 -3.38 -2.32 10.73
C CYS A 188 -3.64 -3.75 11.23
N LYS A 189 -2.77 -4.29 12.09
CA LYS A 189 -2.97 -5.63 12.66
C LYS A 189 -4.18 -5.68 13.59
N ASP A 190 -4.31 -4.71 14.49
CA ASP A 190 -5.43 -4.63 15.45
C ASP A 190 -6.77 -4.52 14.73
N GLU A 191 -6.89 -3.61 13.77
CA GLU A 191 -8.14 -3.35 13.06
C GLU A 191 -8.50 -4.51 12.11
N TRP A 192 -7.49 -5.15 11.49
CA TRP A 192 -7.72 -6.36 10.70
C TRP A 192 -8.28 -7.51 11.54
N ALA A 193 -7.74 -7.72 12.75
CA ALA A 193 -8.23 -8.75 13.67
C ALA A 193 -9.66 -8.51 14.15
N LYS A 194 -10.14 -7.25 14.12
CA LYS A 194 -11.52 -6.89 14.48
C LYS A 194 -12.53 -7.10 13.33
N ILE A 195 -12.08 -7.39 12.11
CA ILE A 195 -12.99 -7.62 10.99
C ILE A 195 -13.85 -8.85 11.30
N PRO A 196 -15.19 -8.70 11.38
CA PRO A 196 -16.04 -9.80 11.81
C PRO A 196 -16.15 -10.86 10.70
N PRO A 197 -16.12 -12.17 11.03
CA PRO A 197 -16.34 -13.26 10.08
C PRO A 197 -17.58 -13.08 9.18
N GLN A 198 -18.65 -12.50 9.73
CA GLN A 198 -19.89 -12.21 9.01
C GLN A 198 -19.69 -11.20 7.87
N ARG A 199 -18.75 -10.25 7.99
CA ARG A 199 -18.37 -9.34 6.90
C ARG A 199 -17.72 -10.11 5.76
N CYS A 200 -16.75 -10.96 6.09
CA CYS A 200 -16.08 -11.83 5.12
C CYS A 200 -17.06 -12.78 4.42
N ASN A 201 -17.96 -13.41 5.18
CA ASN A 201 -18.98 -14.31 4.65
C ASN A 201 -19.88 -13.61 3.62
N ARG A 202 -20.39 -12.41 3.94
CA ARG A 202 -21.24 -11.64 3.02
C ARG A 202 -20.53 -11.26 1.73
N LEU A 203 -19.24 -10.90 1.80
CA LEU A 203 -18.44 -10.59 0.62
C LEU A 203 -18.32 -11.81 -0.31
N ILE A 204 -18.02 -12.98 0.25
CA ILE A 204 -17.95 -14.23 -0.53
C ILE A 204 -19.33 -14.65 -1.05
N ALA A 205 -20.39 -14.54 -0.25
CA ALA A 205 -21.75 -14.85 -0.68
C ALA A 205 -22.23 -13.94 -1.84
N SER A 206 -21.75 -12.69 -1.89
CA SER A 206 -22.05 -11.77 -2.99
C SER A 206 -21.29 -12.07 -4.28
N TYR A 207 -20.28 -12.96 -4.25
CA TYR A 207 -19.37 -13.18 -5.37
C TYR A 207 -20.08 -13.64 -6.65
N GLY A 208 -21.10 -14.51 -6.52
CA GLY A 208 -21.91 -14.94 -7.66
C GLY A 208 -22.61 -13.78 -8.36
N LYS A 209 -23.09 -12.78 -7.61
CA LYS A 209 -23.70 -11.57 -8.18
C LYS A 209 -22.68 -10.70 -8.93
N ARG A 210 -21.43 -10.62 -8.43
CA ARG A 210 -20.33 -9.93 -9.12
C ARG A 210 -20.04 -10.57 -10.48
N LEU A 211 -19.98 -11.90 -10.53
CA LEU A 211 -19.77 -12.64 -11.78
C LEU A 211 -20.91 -12.39 -12.78
N ILE A 212 -22.17 -12.46 -12.33
CA ILE A 212 -23.34 -12.16 -13.18
C ILE A 212 -23.27 -10.74 -13.72
N ALA A 213 -22.89 -9.76 -12.89
CA ALA A 213 -22.76 -8.37 -13.30
C ALA A 213 -21.66 -8.19 -14.37
N VAL A 214 -20.50 -8.84 -14.22
CA VAL A 214 -19.42 -8.79 -15.23
C VAL A 214 -19.86 -9.43 -16.55
N VAL A 215 -20.57 -10.56 -16.50
CA VAL A 215 -21.11 -11.22 -17.70
C VAL A 215 -22.16 -10.32 -18.38
N ALA A 216 -23.06 -9.71 -17.62
CA ALA A 216 -24.04 -8.76 -18.14
C ALA A 216 -23.38 -7.52 -18.76
N ALA A 217 -22.28 -7.05 -18.17
CA ALA A 217 -21.44 -5.97 -18.71
C ALA A 217 -20.54 -6.40 -19.87
N LYS A 218 -20.61 -7.66 -20.32
CA LYS A 218 -19.76 -8.24 -21.37
C LYS A 218 -18.26 -8.05 -21.10
N GLY A 219 -17.86 -8.20 -19.83
CA GLY A 219 -16.48 -7.98 -19.39
C GLY A 219 -16.13 -6.52 -19.07
N GLY A 220 -17.09 -5.59 -19.20
CA GLY A 220 -16.92 -4.20 -18.79
C GLY A 220 -16.94 -3.98 -17.26
N PRO A 221 -16.61 -2.76 -16.80
CA PRO A 221 -16.65 -2.40 -15.39
C PRO A 221 -18.04 -2.55 -14.77
N THR A 222 -18.08 -2.84 -13.48
CA THR A 222 -19.29 -3.00 -12.69
C THR A 222 -19.32 -2.01 -11.53
N SER A 223 -20.44 -1.95 -10.79
CA SER A 223 -20.59 -1.05 -9.64
C SER A 223 -19.95 -1.57 -8.34
N TYR A 224 -19.11 -2.61 -8.42
CA TYR A 224 -18.66 -3.42 -7.28
C TYR A 224 -17.26 -3.10 -6.74
#